data_AF-A0AAJ0BIV2-F1
#
_entry.id   AF-A0AAJ0BIV2-F1
#
_cell.length_a   1.000
_cell.length_b   1.000
_cell.length_c   1.000
_cell.angle_alpha   90.00
_cell.angle_beta   90.00
_cell.angle_gamma   90.00
#
_symmetry.space_group_name_H-M   'P 1'
#
loop_
_entity.id
_entity.type
_entity.pdbx_description
1 polymer ?
#
loop_
_entity_poly.entity_id
_entity_poly.type
_entity_poly.pdbx_seq_one_letter_code
_entity_poly.pdbx_strand_id
1 'polypeptide(L)'
;MADNSPSCAIVGNADMYGLGVRLGFYLQWCASIAANTLMVKTEIATIRFAIYSYLTAVFIALSIQTAQGGTSHLDRYLVLLLCFGSYYSQVPIFLWRMGTCFREKLDPTRWMVLPSSLPLRVYSQVIFVAVLAWQYYFWATLSPGPDETTCPQYGFLFVPVPLYGVALKAVNLSLSSFLVCILLWAWVKWCLAKWAGSNDEFLKPTKIHTRDKTMIRLKGLVDLVVAGIVMAATELTLHWNSVQGVYSLDTLGQVVTLILGLVVLLRVFWVKLKRGLSVSESLSKDPDIFISDALHMGRQDFESSFGGDPRIHVTPGSQMPQQAPYSSAGYIAPGSPSTPNPTWQA
;
A
#
# COMPACT_ATOMS: atom_id res chain seq x y z
N MET A 1 -22.66 25.25 38.54
CA MET A 1 -23.96 25.15 37.83
C MET A 1 -23.87 23.90 36.97
N ALA A 2 -24.72 22.90 37.20
CA ALA A 2 -24.76 21.71 36.36
C ALA A 2 -25.58 22.05 35.10
N ASP A 3 -24.98 21.85 33.94
CA ASP A 3 -25.62 22.18 32.66
C ASP A 3 -26.56 21.03 32.27
N ASN A 4 -27.87 21.25 32.42
CA ASN A 4 -28.93 20.31 32.00
C ASN A 4 -29.15 20.36 30.48
N SER A 5 -28.06 20.33 29.72
CA SER A 5 -28.11 19.98 28.30
C SER A 5 -28.61 18.53 28.19
N PRO A 6 -29.67 18.25 27.38
CA PRO A 6 -30.13 16.88 27.20
C PRO A 6 -28.96 16.05 26.65
N SER A 7 -28.68 14.91 27.30
CA SER A 7 -27.52 14.08 26.99
C SER A 7 -27.63 13.53 25.57
N CYS A 8 -27.01 14.22 24.62
CA CYS A 8 -26.95 13.87 23.20
C CYS A 8 -26.09 12.60 23.02
N ALA A 9 -26.69 11.45 23.26
CA ALA A 9 -26.11 10.14 23.00
C ALA A 9 -26.35 9.76 21.55
N ILE A 10 -25.33 9.93 20.69
CA ILE A 10 -25.39 9.46 19.31
C ILE A 10 -25.19 7.93 19.33
N VAL A 11 -26.21 7.19 18.89
CA VAL A 11 -26.11 5.73 18.72
C VAL A 11 -25.33 5.46 17.43
N GLY A 12 -24.15 4.87 17.56
CA GLY A 12 -23.27 4.61 16.43
C GLY A 12 -23.49 3.26 15.75
N ASN A 13 -23.12 3.16 14.48
CA ASN A 13 -23.24 1.92 13.72
C ASN A 13 -22.03 0.99 13.96
N ALA A 14 -22.23 -0.01 14.82
CA ALA A 14 -21.20 -0.97 15.22
C ALA A 14 -20.65 -1.84 14.08
N ASP A 15 -21.43 -2.11 13.03
CA ASP A 15 -20.97 -2.89 11.87
C ASP A 15 -20.13 -2.05 10.90
N MET A 16 -20.25 -0.72 10.94
CA MET A 16 -19.50 0.20 10.09
C MET A 16 -18.15 0.61 10.69
N TYR A 17 -18.09 0.86 12.00
CA TYR A 17 -16.87 1.32 12.68
C TYR A 17 -16.82 0.90 14.17
N GLY A 18 -17.50 -0.17 14.55
CA GLY A 18 -17.35 -0.77 15.87
C GLY A 18 -15.91 -1.20 16.16
N LEU A 19 -15.64 -1.53 17.43
CA LEU A 19 -14.31 -1.83 17.94
C LEU A 19 -13.55 -2.85 17.07
N GLY A 20 -14.21 -3.92 16.62
CA GLY A 20 -13.57 -4.94 15.79
C GLY A 20 -13.13 -4.43 14.42
N VAL A 21 -13.95 -3.57 13.79
CA VAL A 21 -13.64 -2.95 12.49
C VAL A 21 -12.47 -1.99 12.61
N ARG A 22 -12.48 -1.12 13.63
CA ARG A 22 -11.39 -0.16 13.90
C ARG A 22 -10.07 -0.89 14.15
N LEU A 23 -10.06 -1.84 15.08
CA LEU A 23 -8.87 -2.66 15.36
C LEU A 23 -8.42 -3.46 14.13
N GLY A 24 -9.35 -3.96 13.32
CA GLY A 24 -9.07 -4.61 12.03
C GLY A 24 -8.25 -3.72 11.08
N PHE A 25 -8.69 -2.48 10.85
CA PHE A 25 -7.94 -1.48 10.08
C PHE A 25 -6.57 -1.18 10.69
N TYR A 26 -6.50 -0.97 12.01
CA TYR A 26 -5.24 -0.61 12.70
C TYR A 26 -4.20 -1.73 12.60
N LEU A 27 -4.61 -2.99 12.79
CA LEU A 27 -3.75 -4.17 12.62
C LEU A 27 -3.30 -4.35 11.17
N GLN A 28 -4.17 -4.07 10.19
CA GLN A 28 -3.80 -4.10 8.77
C GLN A 28 -2.77 -3.03 8.38
N TRP A 29 -2.91 -1.80 8.90
CA TRP A 29 -1.91 -0.74 8.70
C TRP A 29 -0.57 -1.14 9.33
N CYS A 30 -0.59 -1.64 10.57
CA CYS A 30 0.60 -2.17 11.24
C CYS A 30 1.25 -3.30 10.42
N ALA A 31 0.47 -4.22 9.85
CA ALA A 31 0.98 -5.31 9.03
C ALA A 31 1.63 -4.80 7.73
N SER A 32 1.03 -3.81 7.07
CA SER A 32 1.61 -3.16 5.88
C SER A 32 2.94 -2.47 6.21
N ILE A 33 2.98 -1.68 7.29
CA ILE A 33 4.19 -0.98 7.75
C ILE A 33 5.28 -2.00 8.13
N ALA A 34 4.94 -3.05 8.87
CA ALA A 34 5.85 -4.13 9.25
C ALA A 34 6.39 -4.87 8.01
N ALA A 35 5.54 -5.22 7.04
CA ALA A 35 5.96 -5.94 5.84
C ALA A 35 6.96 -5.13 4.99
N ASN A 36 6.73 -3.81 4.85
CA ASN A 36 7.62 -2.91 4.14
C ASN A 36 8.95 -2.70 4.90
N THR A 37 8.90 -2.43 6.21
CA THR A 37 10.10 -2.16 7.04
C THR A 37 10.98 -3.39 7.29
N LEU A 38 10.38 -4.57 7.48
CA LEU A 38 11.08 -5.85 7.65
C LEU A 38 11.55 -6.48 6.33
N MET A 39 11.20 -5.85 5.20
CA MET A 39 11.51 -6.24 3.81
C MET A 39 11.00 -7.64 3.43
N VAL A 40 9.79 -8.01 3.85
CA VAL A 40 9.19 -9.33 3.58
C VAL A 40 8.58 -9.38 2.16
N LYS A 41 9.42 -9.15 1.14
CA LYS A 41 9.02 -8.90 -0.25
C LYS A 41 7.92 -9.83 -0.79
N THR A 42 8.07 -11.15 -0.64
CA THR A 42 7.13 -12.15 -1.20
C THR A 42 5.67 -11.95 -0.77
N GLU A 43 5.44 -11.52 0.47
CA GLU A 43 4.08 -11.41 1.01
C GLU A 43 3.42 -10.06 0.71
N ILE A 44 4.19 -9.05 0.28
CA ILE A 44 3.68 -7.67 0.08
C ILE A 44 2.50 -7.64 -0.90
N ALA A 45 2.52 -8.46 -1.95
CA ALA A 45 1.42 -8.55 -2.91
C ALA A 45 0.15 -9.14 -2.26
N THR A 46 0.28 -10.24 -1.51
CA THR A 46 -0.83 -10.90 -0.80
C THR A 46 -1.41 -10.02 0.29
N ILE A 47 -0.56 -9.32 1.06
CA ILE A 47 -0.98 -8.38 2.11
C ILE A 47 -1.72 -7.19 1.50
N ARG A 48 -1.19 -6.58 0.42
CA ARG A 48 -1.88 -5.49 -0.29
C ARG A 48 -3.23 -5.94 -0.84
N PHE A 49 -3.30 -7.14 -1.43
CA PHE A 49 -4.57 -7.70 -1.90
C PHE A 49 -5.60 -7.82 -0.76
N ALA A 50 -5.23 -8.44 0.37
CA ALA A 50 -6.11 -8.57 1.53
C ALA A 50 -6.61 -7.21 2.06
N ILE A 51 -5.73 -6.21 2.17
CA ILE A 51 -6.07 -4.84 2.60
C ILE A 51 -7.04 -4.18 1.61
N TYR A 52 -6.82 -4.29 0.30
CA TYR A 52 -7.70 -3.69 -0.71
C TYR A 52 -9.06 -4.41 -0.81
N SER A 53 -9.10 -5.73 -0.65
CA SER A 53 -10.34 -6.50 -0.55
C SER A 53 -11.16 -6.10 0.66
N TYR A 54 -10.51 -5.93 1.81
CA TYR A 54 -11.14 -5.43 3.02
C TYR A 54 -11.69 -4.01 2.85
N LEU A 55 -10.87 -3.08 2.33
CA LEU A 55 -11.28 -1.72 2.01
C LEU A 55 -12.48 -1.68 1.05
N THR A 56 -12.49 -2.55 0.04
CA THR A 56 -13.57 -2.65 -0.94
C THR A 56 -14.88 -3.12 -0.29
N ALA A 57 -14.81 -4.12 0.60
CA ALA A 57 -15.99 -4.60 1.33
C ALA A 57 -16.60 -3.50 2.21
N VAL A 58 -15.78 -2.77 2.97
CA VAL A 58 -16.23 -1.65 3.82
C VAL A 58 -16.77 -0.49 2.97
N PHE A 59 -16.14 -0.17 1.84
CA PHE A 59 -16.62 0.86 0.92
C PHE A 59 -17.98 0.50 0.29
N ILE A 60 -18.17 -0.75 -0.15
CA ILE A 60 -19.46 -1.23 -0.67
C ILE A 60 -20.54 -1.15 0.42
N ALA A 61 -20.23 -1.57 1.65
CA ALA A 61 -21.15 -1.46 2.78
C ALA A 61 -21.54 -0.01 3.09
N LEU A 62 -20.59 0.92 3.07
CA LEU A 62 -20.84 2.37 3.20
C LEU A 62 -21.76 2.88 2.09
N SER A 63 -21.51 2.50 0.82
CA SER A 63 -22.32 2.91 -0.31
C SER A 63 -23.77 2.42 -0.19
N ILE A 64 -23.98 1.15 0.19
CA ILE A 64 -25.32 0.56 0.38
C ILE A 64 -26.05 1.26 1.53
N GLN A 65 -25.43 1.39 2.70
CA GLN A 65 -26.05 1.99 3.88
C GLN A 65 -26.30 3.50 3.73
N THR A 66 -25.50 4.20 2.89
CA THR A 66 -25.78 5.58 2.51
C THR A 66 -26.99 5.66 1.57
N ALA A 67 -27.08 4.78 0.56
CA ALA A 67 -28.21 4.74 -0.37
C ALA A 67 -29.55 4.40 0.31
N GLN A 68 -29.51 3.62 1.40
CA GLN A 68 -30.68 3.28 2.23
C GLN A 68 -31.08 4.40 3.21
N GLY A 69 -30.31 5.50 3.31
CA GLY A 69 -30.57 6.61 4.23
C GLY A 69 -30.28 6.32 5.71
N GLY A 70 -29.93 5.08 6.08
CA GLY A 70 -29.71 4.63 7.46
C GLY A 70 -28.38 5.01 8.10
N THR A 71 -27.72 6.09 7.65
CA THR A 71 -26.41 6.52 8.15
C THR A 71 -26.38 8.03 8.41
N SER A 72 -25.90 8.43 9.57
CA SER A 72 -25.63 9.83 9.91
C SER A 72 -24.40 10.37 9.16
N HIS A 73 -24.24 11.69 9.11
CA HIS A 73 -23.02 12.30 8.57
C HIS A 73 -21.76 11.91 9.36
N LEU A 74 -21.88 11.71 10.67
CA LEU A 74 -20.80 11.23 11.54
C LEU A 74 -20.36 9.79 11.18
N ASP A 75 -21.30 8.87 10.94
CA ASP A 75 -20.99 7.49 10.54
C ASP A 75 -20.18 7.47 9.23
N ARG A 76 -20.63 8.24 8.24
CA ARG A 76 -19.97 8.36 6.94
C ARG A 76 -18.57 8.95 7.09
N TYR A 77 -18.40 9.99 7.91
CA TYR A 77 -17.10 10.60 8.20
C TYR A 77 -16.13 9.59 8.84
N LEU A 78 -16.58 8.83 9.84
CA LEU A 78 -15.75 7.84 10.55
C LEU A 78 -15.30 6.70 9.63
N VAL A 79 -16.20 6.12 8.83
CA VAL A 79 -15.83 5.09 7.85
C VAL A 79 -14.93 5.66 6.76
N LEU A 80 -15.20 6.87 6.28
CA LEU A 80 -14.33 7.52 5.31
C LEU A 80 -12.92 7.73 5.86
N LEU A 81 -12.78 8.15 7.11
CA LEU A 81 -11.48 8.32 7.78
C LEU A 81 -10.69 7.00 7.86
N LEU A 82 -11.36 5.88 8.17
CA LEU A 82 -10.76 4.54 8.14
C LEU A 82 -10.39 4.12 6.70
N CYS A 83 -11.28 4.33 5.73
CA CYS A 83 -11.02 4.01 4.32
C CYS A 83 -9.87 4.86 3.74
N PHE A 84 -9.72 6.12 4.17
CA PHE A 84 -8.68 7.03 3.70
C PHE A 84 -7.34 6.93 4.43
N GLY A 85 -7.29 6.33 5.61
CA GLY A 85 -6.12 6.39 6.49
C GLY A 85 -4.79 6.04 5.82
N SER A 86 -4.79 4.97 5.01
CA SER A 86 -3.60 4.54 4.28
C SER A 86 -3.22 5.47 3.11
N TYR A 87 -4.18 6.16 2.49
CA TYR A 87 -3.93 7.08 1.37
C TYR A 87 -3.33 8.42 1.81
N TYR A 88 -3.62 8.88 3.04
CA TYR A 88 -2.98 10.09 3.57
C TYR A 88 -1.44 9.99 3.63
N SER A 89 -0.86 8.78 3.69
CA SER A 89 0.59 8.57 3.60
C SER A 89 1.22 9.10 2.30
N GLN A 90 0.43 9.22 1.22
CA GLN A 90 0.91 9.76 -0.06
C GLN A 90 1.21 11.26 0.01
N VAL A 91 0.52 12.02 0.89
CA VAL A 91 0.67 13.47 1.02
C VAL A 91 2.10 13.88 1.44
N PRO A 92 2.65 13.43 2.59
CA PRO A 92 4.02 13.77 2.99
C PRO A 92 5.07 13.21 2.01
N ILE A 93 4.81 12.07 1.37
CA ILE A 93 5.70 11.50 0.33
C ILE A 93 5.76 12.42 -0.90
N PHE A 94 4.63 12.99 -1.33
CA PHE A 94 4.60 13.88 -2.47
C PHE A 94 5.16 15.27 -2.13
N LEU A 95 4.88 15.79 -0.93
CA LEU A 95 5.53 17.00 -0.39
C LEU A 95 7.07 16.83 -0.35
N TRP A 96 7.56 15.68 0.12
CA TRP A 96 8.99 15.33 0.09
C TRP A 96 9.55 15.29 -1.33
N ARG A 97 8.83 14.69 -2.29
CA ARG A 97 9.22 14.69 -3.72
C ARG A 97 9.30 16.11 -4.30
N MET A 98 8.37 16.99 -3.97
CA MET A 98 8.41 18.39 -4.40
C MET A 98 9.61 19.13 -3.77
N GLY A 99 9.80 19.01 -2.45
CA GLY A 99 10.91 19.63 -1.73
C GLY A 99 12.30 19.11 -2.13
N THR A 100 12.39 17.87 -2.63
CA THR A 100 13.63 17.28 -3.17
C THR A 100 13.77 17.45 -4.69
N CYS A 101 12.95 18.29 -5.33
CA CYS A 101 12.91 18.53 -6.77
C CYS A 101 12.82 17.25 -7.62
N PHE A 102 12.04 16.27 -7.14
CA PHE A 102 11.84 14.95 -7.75
C PHE A 102 13.12 14.15 -8.02
N ARG A 103 14.21 14.39 -7.27
CA ARG A 103 15.47 13.65 -7.38
C ARG A 103 15.27 12.17 -7.06
N GLU A 104 15.38 11.30 -8.07
CA GLU A 104 15.04 9.88 -7.95
C GLU A 104 15.82 9.11 -6.87
N LYS A 105 17.05 9.54 -6.54
CA LYS A 105 17.91 8.90 -5.53
C LYS A 105 17.48 9.21 -4.08
N LEU A 106 16.48 10.07 -3.90
CA LEU A 106 15.88 10.47 -2.63
C LEU A 106 14.39 10.10 -2.55
N ASP A 107 13.84 9.40 -3.55
CA ASP A 107 12.44 8.96 -3.52
C ASP A 107 12.28 7.74 -2.60
N PRO A 108 11.57 7.86 -1.46
CA PRO A 108 11.40 6.74 -0.54
C PRO A 108 10.57 5.61 -1.14
N THR A 109 9.71 5.86 -2.12
CA THR A 109 8.82 4.85 -2.73
C THR A 109 9.46 4.02 -3.83
N ARG A 110 10.54 4.49 -4.47
CA ARG A 110 11.24 3.78 -5.56
C ARG A 110 11.59 2.34 -5.17
N TRP A 111 12.08 2.14 -3.95
CA TRP A 111 12.58 0.86 -3.46
C TRP A 111 11.51 -0.09 -2.92
N MET A 112 10.24 0.32 -2.91
CA MET A 112 9.06 -0.48 -2.52
C MET A 112 8.19 -0.93 -3.69
N VAL A 113 8.63 -0.64 -4.93
CA VAL A 113 8.04 -1.19 -6.15
C VAL A 113 8.50 -2.65 -6.31
N LEU A 114 7.73 -3.57 -5.75
CA LEU A 114 7.71 -4.93 -6.29
C LEU A 114 6.97 -4.92 -7.64
N PRO A 115 7.28 -5.86 -8.55
CA PRO A 115 6.45 -6.12 -9.72
C PRO A 115 5.09 -6.70 -9.29
N SER A 116 4.19 -5.81 -8.88
CA SER A 116 2.77 -6.13 -8.72
C SER A 116 2.19 -6.46 -10.10
N SER A 117 1.49 -7.59 -10.18
CA SER A 117 0.75 -7.99 -11.38
C SER A 117 -0.17 -6.85 -11.85
N LEU A 118 -0.37 -6.73 -13.17
CA LEU A 118 -1.21 -5.68 -13.75
C LEU A 118 -2.62 -5.65 -13.11
N PRO A 119 -3.31 -6.78 -12.86
CA PRO A 119 -4.61 -6.76 -12.19
C PRO A 119 -4.59 -6.12 -10.80
N LEU A 120 -3.58 -6.41 -9.97
CA LEU A 120 -3.49 -5.84 -8.62
C LEU A 120 -3.23 -4.32 -8.65
N ARG A 121 -2.49 -3.83 -9.66
CA ARG A 121 -2.31 -2.38 -9.89
C ARG A 121 -3.62 -1.71 -10.28
N VAL A 122 -4.31 -2.26 -11.29
CA VAL A 122 -5.60 -1.72 -11.75
C VAL A 122 -6.63 -1.72 -10.61
N TYR A 123 -6.76 -2.84 -9.89
CA TYR A 123 -7.65 -2.96 -8.75
C TYR A 123 -7.38 -1.90 -7.66
N SER A 124 -6.11 -1.74 -7.28
CA SER A 124 -5.68 -0.71 -6.31
C SER A 124 -5.98 0.73 -6.76
N GLN A 125 -5.88 1.02 -8.06
CA GLN A 125 -6.22 2.34 -8.59
C GLN A 125 -7.73 2.57 -8.64
N VAL A 126 -8.52 1.57 -9.04
CA VAL A 126 -9.99 1.66 -9.10
C VAL A 126 -10.57 1.93 -7.70
N ILE A 127 -10.16 1.18 -6.68
CA ILE A 127 -10.66 1.41 -5.32
C ILE A 127 -10.22 2.77 -4.76
N PHE A 128 -8.99 3.23 -5.05
CA PHE A 128 -8.54 4.55 -4.62
C PHE A 128 -9.34 5.68 -5.29
N VAL A 129 -9.57 5.61 -6.61
CA VAL A 129 -10.39 6.60 -7.34
C VAL A 129 -11.84 6.60 -6.83
N ALA A 130 -12.45 5.43 -6.63
CA ALA A 130 -13.83 5.33 -6.15
C ALA A 130 -14.01 5.93 -4.74
N VAL A 131 -13.11 5.57 -3.81
CA VAL A 131 -13.10 6.09 -2.43
C VAL A 131 -12.81 7.60 -2.43
N LEU A 132 -11.89 8.10 -3.27
CA LEU A 132 -11.58 9.53 -3.40
C LEU A 132 -12.72 10.36 -4.00
N ALA A 133 -13.41 9.85 -5.01
CA ALA A 133 -14.60 10.49 -5.56
C ALA A 133 -15.69 10.63 -4.47
N TRP A 134 -15.87 9.59 -3.65
CA TRP A 134 -16.82 9.60 -2.54
C TRP A 134 -16.42 10.58 -1.41
N GLN A 135 -15.14 10.63 -1.04
CA GLN A 135 -14.61 11.61 -0.08
C GLN A 135 -14.84 13.04 -0.56
N TYR A 136 -14.51 13.31 -1.83
CA TYR A 136 -14.71 14.63 -2.43
C TYR A 136 -16.20 15.01 -2.47
N TYR A 137 -17.07 14.07 -2.89
CA TYR A 137 -18.52 14.25 -2.88
C TYR A 137 -19.04 14.56 -1.48
N PHE A 138 -18.69 13.74 -0.47
CA PHE A 138 -19.11 13.93 0.92
C PHE A 138 -18.78 15.33 1.42
N TRP A 139 -17.53 15.79 1.29
CA TRP A 139 -17.16 17.13 1.75
C TRP A 139 -17.77 18.26 0.92
N ALA A 140 -17.94 18.06 -0.39
CA ALA A 140 -18.59 19.05 -1.25
C ALA A 140 -20.07 19.24 -0.88
N THR A 141 -20.82 18.16 -0.67
CA THR A 141 -22.26 18.20 -0.38
C THR A 141 -22.62 18.33 1.10
N LEU A 142 -21.67 18.12 2.04
CA LEU A 142 -21.92 18.27 3.47
C LEU A 142 -22.52 19.65 3.80
N SER A 143 -23.76 19.62 4.28
CA SER A 143 -24.54 20.73 4.80
C SER A 143 -25.27 20.28 6.07
N PRO A 144 -25.56 21.18 7.02
CA PRO A 144 -26.26 20.80 8.24
C PRO A 144 -27.71 20.40 7.95
N GLY A 145 -28.15 19.25 8.44
CA GLY A 145 -29.55 18.84 8.45
C GLY A 145 -30.37 19.52 9.56
N PRO A 146 -31.72 19.45 9.52
CA PRO A 146 -32.58 20.05 10.53
C PRO A 146 -32.33 19.47 11.94
N ASP A 147 -32.34 18.14 12.07
CA ASP A 147 -32.19 17.44 13.35
C ASP A 147 -30.78 17.63 13.95
N GLU A 148 -29.79 17.84 13.10
CA GLU A 148 -28.36 18.00 13.45
C GLU A 148 -28.07 19.36 14.12
N THR A 149 -29.04 20.28 14.14
CA THR A 149 -28.97 21.51 14.95
C THR A 149 -29.21 21.25 16.45
N THR A 150 -29.85 20.14 16.81
CA THR A 150 -30.16 19.75 18.19
C THR A 150 -28.97 19.09 18.91
N CYS A 151 -28.02 18.55 18.14
CA CYS A 151 -26.94 17.70 18.61
C CYS A 151 -25.62 18.08 17.88
N PRO A 152 -24.75 18.93 18.47
CA PRO A 152 -23.56 19.40 17.79
C PRO A 152 -22.55 18.26 17.57
N GLN A 153 -22.28 17.95 16.30
CA GLN A 153 -21.30 16.95 15.91
C GLN A 153 -19.92 17.59 15.69
N TYR A 154 -18.86 16.88 16.07
CA TYR A 154 -17.47 17.32 15.96
C TYR A 154 -16.64 16.37 15.08
N GLY A 155 -15.68 16.91 14.34
CA GLY A 155 -14.65 16.15 13.64
C GLY A 155 -13.25 16.54 14.11
N PHE A 156 -12.25 15.79 13.64
CA PHE A 156 -10.86 15.97 14.06
C PHE A 156 -10.06 16.91 13.17
N LEU A 157 -9.46 17.92 13.80
CA LEU A 157 -8.40 18.76 13.23
C LEU A 157 -7.34 19.09 14.30
N PHE A 158 -6.83 18.07 15.00
CA PHE A 158 -6.01 18.17 16.24
C PHE A 158 -6.70 18.82 17.45
N VAL A 159 -7.81 19.51 17.22
CA VAL A 159 -8.79 20.00 18.21
C VAL A 159 -10.19 19.57 17.76
N PRO A 160 -11.20 19.54 18.66
CA PRO A 160 -12.59 19.37 18.26
C PRO A 160 -13.03 20.57 17.42
N VAL A 161 -13.43 20.32 16.18
CA VAL A 161 -13.99 21.32 15.26
C VAL A 161 -15.40 20.87 14.87
N PRO A 162 -16.42 21.76 14.85
CA PRO A 162 -17.76 21.39 14.38
C PRO A 162 -17.70 20.72 13.00
N LEU A 163 -18.42 19.61 12.82
CA LEU A 163 -18.36 18.79 11.60
C LEU A 163 -18.78 19.58 10.35
N TYR A 164 -19.80 20.44 10.49
CA TYR A 164 -20.30 21.37 9.48
C TYR A 164 -19.48 22.67 9.37
N GLY A 165 -18.40 22.80 10.15
CA GLY A 165 -17.54 23.96 10.18
C GLY A 165 -16.76 24.14 8.87
N VAL A 166 -16.75 25.38 8.35
CA VAL A 166 -16.04 25.74 7.11
C VAL A 166 -14.58 25.33 7.14
N ALA A 167 -13.91 25.42 8.30
CA ALA A 167 -12.51 25.01 8.47
C ALA A 167 -12.29 23.52 8.18
N LEU A 168 -13.12 22.63 8.74
CA LEU A 168 -12.97 21.18 8.56
C LEU A 168 -13.28 20.77 7.11
N LYS A 169 -14.32 21.36 6.52
CA LYS A 169 -14.70 21.18 5.11
C LYS A 169 -13.59 21.67 4.17
N ALA A 170 -13.02 22.85 4.41
CA ALA A 170 -11.94 23.41 3.60
C ALA A 170 -10.66 22.56 3.65
N VAL A 171 -10.25 22.08 4.84
CA VAL A 171 -9.06 21.22 4.97
C VAL A 171 -9.23 19.89 4.23
N ASN A 172 -10.36 19.20 4.46
CA ASN A 172 -10.58 17.89 3.83
C ASN A 172 -10.77 18.00 2.31
N LEU A 173 -11.44 19.06 1.83
CA LEU A 173 -11.56 19.32 0.39
C LEU A 173 -10.21 19.64 -0.23
N SER A 174 -9.36 20.43 0.45
CA SER A 174 -7.99 20.74 0.00
C SER A 174 -7.11 19.49 -0.08
N LEU A 175 -7.16 18.63 0.93
CA LEU A 175 -6.44 17.35 0.94
C LEU A 175 -6.93 16.42 -0.18
N SER A 176 -8.25 16.35 -0.40
CA SER A 176 -8.84 15.55 -1.47
C SER A 176 -8.43 16.05 -2.85
N SER A 177 -8.50 17.36 -3.10
CA SER A 177 -8.00 17.99 -4.33
C SER A 177 -6.51 17.70 -4.57
N PHE A 178 -5.67 17.78 -3.55
CA PHE A 178 -4.25 17.48 -3.67
C PHE A 178 -3.99 16.01 -4.07
N LEU A 179 -4.76 15.06 -3.51
CA LEU A 179 -4.68 13.64 -3.91
C LEU A 179 -5.18 13.42 -5.35
N VAL A 180 -6.19 14.16 -5.81
CA VAL A 180 -6.61 14.15 -7.24
C VAL A 180 -5.47 14.66 -8.14
N CYS A 181 -4.78 15.73 -7.77
CA CYS A 181 -3.62 16.23 -8.52
C CYS A 181 -2.49 15.17 -8.61
N ILE A 182 -2.23 14.44 -7.53
CA ILE A 182 -1.23 13.34 -7.52
C ILE A 182 -1.63 12.21 -8.48
N LEU A 183 -2.91 11.82 -8.50
CA LEU A 183 -3.43 10.82 -9.42
C LEU A 183 -3.31 11.26 -10.89
N LEU A 184 -3.72 12.49 -11.21
CA LEU A 184 -3.62 13.04 -12.56
C LEU A 184 -2.16 13.11 -13.02
N TRP A 185 -1.23 13.53 -12.15
CA TRP A 185 0.21 13.53 -12.43
C TRP A 185 0.77 12.12 -12.70
N ALA A 186 0.37 11.13 -11.91
CA ALA A 186 0.77 9.74 -12.11
C ALA A 186 0.24 9.17 -13.44
N TRP A 187 -1.00 9.49 -13.79
CA TRP A 187 -1.63 9.09 -15.05
C TRP A 187 -0.96 9.76 -16.26
N VAL A 188 -0.73 11.08 -16.22
CA VAL A 188 0.00 11.82 -17.26
C VAL A 188 1.40 11.24 -17.46
N LYS A 189 2.14 10.93 -16.38
CA LYS A 189 3.44 10.27 -16.49
C LYS A 189 3.38 8.91 -17.17
N TRP A 190 2.39 8.08 -16.83
CA TRP A 190 2.20 6.78 -17.47
C TRP A 190 1.87 6.92 -18.97
N CYS A 191 0.98 7.85 -19.33
CA CYS A 191 0.65 8.16 -20.73
C CYS A 191 1.87 8.65 -21.52
N LEU A 192 2.67 9.57 -20.95
CA LEU A 192 3.89 10.08 -21.59
C LEU A 192 4.96 8.99 -21.78
N ALA A 193 5.19 8.15 -20.76
CA ALA A 193 6.15 7.05 -20.86
C ALA A 193 5.75 6.03 -21.95
N LYS A 194 4.46 5.68 -22.01
CA LYS A 194 3.89 4.79 -23.03
C LYS A 194 3.96 5.42 -24.44
N TRP A 195 3.69 6.72 -24.56
CA TRP A 195 3.76 7.43 -25.84
C TRP A 195 5.20 7.57 -26.36
N ALA A 196 6.17 7.81 -25.46
CA ALA A 196 7.59 7.93 -25.81
C ALA A 196 8.24 6.59 -26.24
N GLY A 197 7.47 5.50 -26.39
CA GLY A 197 8.00 4.18 -26.72
C GLY A 197 8.96 3.61 -25.66
N SER A 198 8.96 4.19 -24.45
CA SER A 198 9.85 3.76 -23.38
C SER A 198 9.41 2.39 -22.87
N ASN A 199 10.09 1.34 -23.33
CA ASN A 199 10.04 0.04 -22.66
C ASN A 199 10.38 0.25 -21.18
N ASP A 200 9.53 -0.27 -20.30
CA ASP A 200 9.44 0.09 -18.88
C ASP A 200 10.64 -0.45 -18.07
N GLU A 201 11.85 0.09 -18.30
CA GLU A 201 13.10 -0.27 -17.61
C GLU A 201 13.02 -0.07 -16.08
N PHE A 202 12.01 0.69 -15.64
CA PHE A 202 11.58 0.83 -14.24
C PHE A 202 11.30 -0.50 -13.52
N LEU A 203 11.10 -1.60 -14.26
CA LEU A 203 10.89 -2.94 -13.68
C LEU A 203 12.17 -3.74 -13.43
N LYS A 204 13.37 -3.26 -13.81
CA LYS A 204 14.62 -3.96 -13.47
C LYS A 204 14.85 -3.92 -11.96
N PRO A 205 14.90 -5.08 -11.25
CA PRO A 205 15.07 -5.10 -9.80
C PRO A 205 16.48 -4.65 -9.44
N THR A 206 16.63 -3.37 -9.10
CA THR A 206 17.91 -2.80 -8.71
C THR A 206 18.37 -3.42 -7.39
N LYS A 207 19.67 -3.73 -7.26
CA LYS A 207 20.25 -4.22 -6.00
C LYS A 207 19.99 -3.18 -4.91
N ILE A 208 19.40 -3.59 -3.77
CA ILE A 208 19.17 -2.71 -2.62
C ILE A 208 20.52 -2.39 -1.99
N HIS A 209 20.95 -1.14 -2.06
CA HIS A 209 22.17 -0.67 -1.42
C HIS A 209 21.90 -0.25 0.03
N THR A 210 22.93 -0.12 0.86
CA THR A 210 22.79 0.19 2.30
C THR A 210 22.03 1.51 2.53
N ARG A 211 22.20 2.49 1.65
CA ARG A 211 21.52 3.80 1.69
C ARG A 211 19.98 3.70 1.53
N ASP A 212 19.50 2.67 0.83
CA ASP A 212 18.09 2.49 0.54
C ASP A 212 17.33 1.96 1.76
N LYS A 213 18.02 1.23 2.66
CA LYS A 213 17.48 0.78 3.95
C LYS A 213 17.04 1.97 4.81
N THR A 214 17.77 3.09 4.78
CA THR A 214 17.41 4.32 5.51
C THR A 214 16.14 4.95 4.94
N MET A 215 15.98 5.00 3.62
CA MET A 215 14.78 5.54 2.96
C MET A 215 13.54 4.68 3.23
N ILE A 216 13.70 3.34 3.26
CA ILE A 216 12.61 2.42 3.62
C ILE A 216 12.20 2.58 5.09
N ARG A 217 13.15 2.77 6.01
CA ARG A 217 12.86 3.10 7.42
C ARG A 217 12.15 4.45 7.57
N LEU A 218 12.59 5.48 6.85
CA LEU A 218 11.97 6.80 6.84
C LEU A 218 10.52 6.74 6.34
N LYS A 219 10.25 6.01 5.24
CA LYS A 219 8.88 5.71 4.80
C LYS A 219 8.06 5.03 5.90
N GLY A 220 8.59 3.97 6.51
CA GLY A 220 7.90 3.26 7.57
C GLY A 220 7.53 4.16 8.76
N LEU A 221 8.41 5.09 9.12
CA LEU A 221 8.15 6.11 10.14
C LEU A 221 7.06 7.10 9.71
N VAL A 222 7.10 7.61 8.47
CA VAL A 222 6.06 8.49 7.91
C VAL A 222 4.70 7.79 7.89
N ASP A 223 4.65 6.54 7.43
CA ASP A 223 3.42 5.74 7.40
C ASP A 223 2.89 5.50 8.83
N LEU A 224 3.78 5.23 9.80
CA LEU A 224 3.42 5.04 11.21
C LEU A 224 2.87 6.32 11.85
N VAL A 225 3.50 7.48 11.60
CA VAL A 225 3.01 8.77 12.11
C VAL A 225 1.65 9.11 11.52
N VAL A 226 1.46 8.93 10.21
CA VAL A 226 0.15 9.18 9.57
C VAL A 226 -0.91 8.21 10.08
N ALA A 227 -0.60 6.92 10.20
CA ALA A 227 -1.52 5.94 10.78
C ALA A 227 -1.90 6.30 12.23
N GLY A 228 -0.93 6.71 13.06
CA GLY A 228 -1.17 7.15 14.43
C GLY A 228 -2.05 8.40 14.52
N ILE A 229 -1.85 9.38 13.63
CA ILE A 229 -2.73 10.57 13.52
C ILE A 229 -4.16 10.16 13.14
N VAL A 230 -4.33 9.24 12.19
CA VAL A 230 -5.66 8.77 11.76
C VAL A 230 -6.34 7.97 12.87
N MET A 231 -5.62 7.09 13.57
CA MET A 231 -6.12 6.37 14.75
C MET A 231 -6.60 7.36 15.82
N ALA A 232 -5.76 8.34 16.19
CA ALA A 232 -6.13 9.38 17.14
C ALA A 232 -7.35 10.18 16.66
N ALA A 233 -7.43 10.51 15.37
CA ALA A 233 -8.56 11.20 14.78
C ALA A 233 -9.87 10.41 14.89
N THR A 234 -9.85 9.08 14.65
CA THR A 234 -11.03 8.22 14.82
C THR A 234 -11.45 8.13 16.28
N GLU A 235 -10.53 7.79 17.19
CA GLU A 235 -10.85 7.60 18.61
C GLU A 235 -11.29 8.90 19.30
N LEU A 236 -10.64 10.03 19.02
CA LEU A 236 -11.02 11.33 19.56
C LEU A 236 -12.36 11.82 18.99
N THR A 237 -12.64 11.57 17.71
CA THR A 237 -13.97 11.87 17.14
C THR A 237 -15.06 11.08 17.88
N LEU A 238 -14.87 9.78 18.11
CA LEU A 238 -15.83 8.96 18.86
C LEU A 238 -16.04 9.44 20.29
N HIS A 239 -14.95 9.84 20.97
CA HIS A 239 -15.00 10.36 22.32
C HIS A 239 -15.72 11.72 22.40
N TRP A 240 -15.38 12.68 21.54
CA TRP A 240 -15.99 14.02 21.53
C TRP A 240 -17.48 14.02 21.15
N ASN A 241 -17.92 13.05 20.35
CA ASN A 241 -19.34 12.88 19.99
C ASN A 241 -20.09 11.92 20.93
N SER A 242 -19.45 11.42 22.00
CA SER A 242 -20.04 10.50 22.98
C SER A 242 -20.77 9.28 22.36
N VAL A 243 -20.19 8.72 21.29
CA VAL A 243 -20.86 7.69 20.47
C VAL A 243 -21.03 6.39 21.25
N GLN A 244 -22.26 5.90 21.35
CA GLN A 244 -22.62 4.69 22.09
C GLN A 244 -22.78 3.47 21.17
N GLY A 245 -22.71 2.26 21.74
CA GLY A 245 -22.93 1.00 21.02
C GLY A 245 -21.76 0.49 20.16
N VAL A 246 -20.63 1.22 20.12
CA VAL A 246 -19.51 0.94 19.19
C VAL A 246 -18.23 0.40 19.85
N TYR A 247 -18.26 0.12 21.15
CA TYR A 247 -17.12 -0.38 21.93
C TYR A 247 -17.21 -1.86 22.30
N SER A 248 -18.30 -2.55 21.94
CA SER A 248 -18.49 -3.99 22.16
C SER A 248 -18.26 -4.80 20.88
N LEU A 249 -17.90 -6.08 21.04
CA LEU A 249 -17.58 -7.02 19.94
C LEU A 249 -18.75 -7.96 19.66
N ASP A 250 -19.96 -7.41 19.57
CA ASP A 250 -21.20 -8.19 19.61
C ASP A 250 -21.64 -8.74 18.23
N THR A 251 -21.03 -8.27 17.13
CA THR A 251 -21.42 -8.64 15.77
C THR A 251 -20.38 -9.51 15.06
N LEU A 252 -20.86 -10.48 14.28
CA LEU A 252 -20.00 -11.37 13.50
C LEU A 252 -19.11 -10.61 12.52
N GLY A 253 -19.62 -9.52 11.93
CA GLY A 253 -18.85 -8.63 11.05
C GLY A 253 -17.60 -8.10 11.75
N GLN A 254 -17.76 -7.49 12.94
CA GLN A 254 -16.65 -7.01 13.75
C GLN A 254 -15.61 -8.09 14.05
N VAL A 255 -16.03 -9.28 14.47
CA VAL A 255 -15.11 -10.40 14.78
C VAL A 255 -14.33 -10.85 13.54
N VAL A 256 -15.00 -10.99 12.38
CA VAL A 256 -14.33 -11.34 11.11
C VAL A 256 -13.30 -10.27 10.73
N THR A 257 -13.64 -8.98 10.84
CA THR A 257 -12.71 -7.89 10.51
C THR A 257 -11.46 -7.87 11.40
N LEU A 258 -11.63 -8.11 12.70
CA LEU A 258 -10.54 -8.19 13.69
C LEU A 258 -9.61 -9.39 13.40
N ILE A 259 -10.18 -10.57 13.16
CA ILE A 259 -9.42 -11.79 12.85
C ILE A 259 -8.63 -11.61 11.55
N LEU A 260 -9.22 -11.01 10.50
CA LEU A 260 -8.50 -10.73 9.25
C LEU A 260 -7.29 -9.82 9.47
N GLY A 261 -7.44 -8.75 10.26
CA GLY A 261 -6.31 -7.87 10.63
C GLY A 261 -5.22 -8.61 11.39
N LEU A 262 -5.60 -9.42 12.39
CA LEU A 262 -4.67 -10.20 13.20
C LEU A 262 -3.90 -11.25 12.37
N VAL A 263 -4.59 -12.02 11.53
CA VAL A 263 -3.98 -13.05 10.68
C VAL A 263 -2.98 -12.44 9.69
N VAL A 264 -3.30 -11.30 9.09
CA VAL A 264 -2.40 -10.59 8.16
C VAL A 264 -1.14 -10.09 8.90
N LEU A 265 -1.29 -9.58 10.13
CA LEU A 265 -0.16 -9.16 10.96
C LEU A 265 0.73 -10.35 11.38
N LEU A 266 0.13 -11.42 11.90
CA LEU A 266 0.85 -12.64 12.32
C LEU A 266 1.62 -13.27 11.15
N ARG A 267 1.05 -13.28 9.93
CA ARG A 267 1.70 -13.79 8.72
C ARG A 267 3.02 -13.06 8.40
N VAL A 268 3.08 -11.73 8.61
CA VAL A 268 4.31 -10.94 8.41
C VAL A 268 5.42 -11.40 9.34
N PHE A 269 5.12 -11.52 10.64
CA PHE A 269 6.09 -11.95 11.64
C PHE A 269 6.50 -13.41 11.45
N TRP A 270 5.55 -14.30 11.14
CA TRP A 270 5.81 -15.72 10.88
C TRP A 270 6.77 -15.93 9.70
N VAL A 271 6.54 -15.26 8.56
CA VAL A 271 7.43 -15.39 7.40
C VAL A 271 8.81 -14.77 7.67
N LYS A 272 8.89 -13.71 8.48
CA LYS A 272 10.17 -13.14 8.93
C LYS A 272 10.94 -14.12 9.83
N LEU A 273 10.27 -14.72 10.81
CA LEU A 273 10.84 -15.69 11.74
C LEU A 273 11.34 -16.95 11.01
N LYS A 274 10.49 -17.55 10.15
CA LYS A 274 10.83 -18.75 9.38
C LYS A 274 12.10 -18.55 8.53
N ARG A 275 12.30 -17.36 7.96
CA ARG A 275 13.52 -17.01 7.21
C ARG A 275 14.75 -16.86 8.11
N GLY A 276 14.61 -16.33 9.32
CA GLY A 276 15.70 -16.27 10.28
C GLY A 276 16.16 -17.68 10.69
N LEU A 277 15.20 -18.56 10.98
CA LEU A 277 15.48 -19.95 11.33
C LEU A 277 16.15 -20.72 10.18
N SER A 278 15.67 -20.62 8.95
CA SER A 278 16.27 -21.32 7.81
C SER A 278 17.71 -20.89 7.52
N VAL A 279 18.04 -19.60 7.72
CA VAL A 279 19.41 -19.09 7.58
C VAL A 279 20.31 -19.59 8.71
N SER A 280 19.79 -19.65 9.94
CA SER A 280 20.51 -20.22 11.08
C SER A 280 20.80 -21.72 10.90
N GLU A 281 19.88 -22.47 10.30
CA GLU A 281 20.07 -23.90 10.03
C GLU A 281 21.13 -24.13 8.94
N SER A 282 21.15 -23.33 7.87
CA SER A 282 22.20 -23.42 6.85
C SER A 282 23.59 -23.06 7.41
N LEU A 283 23.67 -22.03 8.27
CA LEU A 283 24.93 -21.66 8.96
C LEU A 283 25.44 -22.77 9.90
N SER A 284 24.54 -23.59 10.44
CA SER A 284 24.90 -24.71 11.33
C SER A 284 25.31 -25.98 10.61
N LYS A 285 25.01 -26.11 9.30
CA LYS A 285 25.29 -27.34 8.53
C LYS A 285 26.60 -27.26 7.75
N ASP A 286 26.90 -26.13 7.12
CA ASP A 286 28.11 -25.95 6.30
C ASP A 286 28.73 -24.54 6.49
N PRO A 287 29.52 -24.32 7.57
CA PRO A 287 30.10 -23.01 7.86
C PRO A 287 31.12 -22.55 6.79
N ASP A 288 31.91 -23.46 6.25
CA ASP A 288 33.02 -23.13 5.33
C ASP A 288 32.53 -22.64 3.96
N ILE A 289 31.43 -23.21 3.45
CA ILE A 289 30.79 -22.78 2.19
C ILE A 289 30.27 -21.34 2.33
N PHE A 290 29.64 -21.02 3.47
CA PHE A 290 29.06 -19.69 3.70
C PHE A 290 30.12 -18.60 3.87
N ILE A 291 31.27 -18.93 4.47
CA ILE A 291 32.42 -18.00 4.56
C ILE A 291 32.99 -17.72 3.18
N SER A 292 33.11 -18.74 2.31
CA SER A 292 33.54 -18.58 0.92
C SER A 292 32.59 -17.65 0.13
N ASP A 293 31.28 -17.91 0.18
CA ASP A 293 30.28 -17.08 -0.50
C ASP A 293 30.24 -15.64 0.04
N ALA A 294 30.37 -15.45 1.35
CA ALA A 294 30.43 -14.11 1.95
C ALA A 294 31.70 -13.34 1.55
N LEU A 295 32.86 -14.01 1.45
CA LEU A 295 34.10 -13.43 0.95
C LEU A 295 34.02 -13.10 -0.54
N HIS A 296 33.36 -13.94 -1.35
CA HIS A 296 33.12 -13.66 -2.77
C HIS A 296 32.13 -12.51 -3.00
N MET A 297 31.06 -12.41 -2.20
CA MET A 297 30.18 -11.23 -2.20
C MET A 297 30.95 -9.95 -1.82
N GLY A 298 31.75 -10.00 -0.74
CA GLY A 298 32.57 -8.87 -0.31
C GLY A 298 33.59 -8.42 -1.37
N ARG A 299 34.20 -9.36 -2.10
CA ARG A 299 35.13 -9.05 -3.20
C ARG A 299 34.44 -8.34 -4.37
N GLN A 300 33.24 -8.77 -4.77
CA GLN A 300 32.51 -8.12 -5.87
C GLN A 300 32.04 -6.69 -5.53
N ASP A 301 31.64 -6.45 -4.28
CA ASP A 301 31.28 -5.09 -3.81
C ASP A 301 32.52 -4.18 -3.69
N PHE A 302 33.71 -4.74 -3.47
CA PHE A 302 34.98 -4.00 -3.45
C PHE A 302 35.49 -3.66 -4.86
N GLU A 303 35.51 -4.64 -5.78
CA GLU A 303 35.95 -4.45 -7.18
C GLU A 303 35.04 -3.46 -7.93
N SER A 304 33.72 -3.50 -7.69
CA SER A 304 32.77 -2.54 -8.28
C SER A 304 32.84 -1.12 -7.70
N SER A 305 33.52 -0.93 -6.57
CA SER A 305 33.76 0.40 -5.98
C SER A 305 35.09 1.04 -6.43
N PHE A 306 36.03 0.25 -6.97
CA PHE A 306 37.38 0.70 -7.35
C PHE A 306 37.74 0.48 -8.83
N GLY A 307 36.80 -0.01 -9.65
CA GLY A 307 36.96 -0.19 -11.11
C GLY A 307 37.06 1.11 -11.91
N GLY A 308 38.11 1.90 -11.69
CA GLY A 308 38.52 2.98 -12.59
C GLY A 308 39.23 2.44 -13.82
N ASP A 309 38.79 2.89 -15.01
CA ASP A 309 39.25 2.51 -16.36
C ASP A 309 40.79 2.53 -16.52
N PRO A 310 41.47 1.37 -16.66
CA PRO A 310 42.87 1.32 -17.06
C PRO A 310 42.95 1.12 -18.58
N ARG A 311 42.86 2.21 -19.33
CA ARG A 311 43.28 2.23 -20.75
C ARG A 311 44.77 1.97 -20.86
N ILE A 312 45.16 0.71 -21.04
CA ILE A 312 46.50 0.35 -21.51
C ILE A 312 46.37 -0.53 -22.75
N HIS A 313 46.89 0.00 -23.86
CA HIS A 313 47.04 -0.74 -25.12
C HIS A 313 47.96 -1.94 -24.95
N VAL A 314 47.55 -3.09 -25.49
CA VAL A 314 48.47 -4.18 -25.86
C VAL A 314 48.12 -4.63 -27.28
N THR A 315 49.10 -4.53 -28.18
CA THR A 315 49.02 -4.95 -29.59
C THR A 315 49.30 -6.45 -29.76
N PRO A 316 48.94 -7.08 -30.89
CA PRO A 316 48.77 -8.54 -30.98
C PRO A 316 50.04 -9.30 -31.40
N GLY A 317 50.12 -10.59 -31.03
CA GLY A 317 51.01 -11.53 -31.70
C GLY A 317 51.27 -12.87 -30.98
N SER A 318 50.54 -13.93 -31.36
CA SER A 318 51.04 -15.32 -31.41
C SER A 318 50.03 -16.25 -32.12
N GLN A 319 50.51 -17.35 -32.71
CA GLN A 319 49.84 -18.10 -33.78
C GLN A 319 48.88 -19.23 -33.31
N MET A 320 48.10 -19.74 -34.28
CA MET A 320 47.29 -20.97 -34.21
C MET A 320 48.12 -22.23 -33.93
N PRO A 321 47.46 -23.33 -33.53
CA PRO A 321 47.52 -24.56 -34.34
C PRO A 321 46.17 -24.96 -34.98
N GLN A 322 46.23 -25.78 -36.03
CA GLN A 322 45.09 -26.19 -36.86
C GLN A 322 44.34 -27.44 -36.38
N GLN A 323 43.02 -27.44 -36.64
CA GLN A 323 42.15 -28.52 -37.12
C GLN A 323 42.20 -29.95 -36.55
N ALA A 324 41.01 -30.43 -36.17
CA ALA A 324 40.42 -31.65 -36.77
C ALA A 324 38.88 -31.53 -36.81
N PRO A 325 38.16 -32.11 -37.80
CA PRO A 325 36.72 -31.89 -38.00
C PRO A 325 35.85 -33.05 -37.45
N TYR A 326 34.60 -32.77 -37.07
CA TYR A 326 33.58 -33.83 -36.96
C TYR A 326 32.20 -33.44 -37.51
N SER A 327 31.58 -34.48 -38.08
CA SER A 327 30.41 -34.57 -38.96
C SER A 327 29.15 -33.77 -38.64
N SER A 328 28.51 -33.31 -39.72
CA SER A 328 27.12 -32.87 -39.81
C SER A 328 26.09 -33.99 -39.64
N ALA A 329 25.09 -33.73 -38.79
CA ALA A 329 23.72 -34.26 -38.87
C ALA A 329 22.79 -33.16 -38.31
N GLY A 330 21.57 -32.93 -38.78
CA GLY A 330 20.79 -33.55 -39.85
C GLY A 330 19.39 -32.94 -39.78
N TYR A 331 19.15 -31.84 -40.50
CA TYR A 331 17.88 -31.10 -40.44
C TYR A 331 16.77 -31.86 -41.18
N ILE A 332 15.65 -32.13 -40.49
CA ILE A 332 14.41 -32.62 -41.10
C ILE A 332 13.24 -31.72 -40.67
N ALA A 333 12.59 -31.15 -41.67
CA ALA A 333 11.27 -30.51 -41.64
C ALA A 333 10.76 -30.42 -43.10
N PRO A 334 9.46 -30.14 -43.37
CA PRO A 334 8.31 -30.09 -42.48
C PRO A 334 7.19 -31.08 -42.88
N GLY A 335 6.15 -31.23 -42.04
CA GLY A 335 4.92 -31.95 -42.37
C GLY A 335 3.67 -31.18 -41.94
N SER A 336 2.75 -30.95 -42.87
CA SER A 336 1.45 -30.27 -42.68
C SER A 336 0.52 -30.60 -43.85
N PRO A 337 -0.81 -30.37 -43.76
CA PRO A 337 -1.71 -30.47 -42.61
C PRO A 337 -2.91 -31.40 -42.91
N SER A 338 -3.67 -31.83 -41.90
CA SER A 338 -4.96 -32.54 -42.14
C SER A 338 -6.00 -32.33 -41.02
N THR A 339 -6.93 -31.43 -41.27
CA THR A 339 -8.34 -31.41 -40.77
C THR A 339 -9.25 -31.98 -41.87
N PRO A 340 -10.53 -32.41 -41.65
CA PRO A 340 -11.48 -32.07 -40.57
C PRO A 340 -12.11 -33.35 -39.92
N ASN A 341 -13.29 -33.42 -39.27
CA ASN A 341 -14.38 -32.50 -38.89
C ASN A 341 -15.06 -33.03 -37.57
N PRO A 342 -16.05 -32.36 -36.94
CA PRO A 342 -16.57 -32.75 -35.62
C PRO A 342 -17.87 -33.57 -35.65
N THR A 343 -18.12 -34.31 -34.57
CA THR A 343 -19.46 -34.77 -34.15
C THR A 343 -19.56 -34.87 -32.62
N TRP A 344 -20.45 -34.06 -32.03
CA TRP A 344 -21.11 -34.35 -30.76
C TRP A 344 -22.59 -33.97 -30.91
N GLN A 345 -23.48 -34.90 -30.59
CA GLN A 345 -24.93 -34.72 -30.59
C GLN A 345 -25.49 -35.21 -29.25
N ALA A 346 -26.57 -34.55 -28.82
CA ALA A 346 -27.49 -34.90 -27.72
C ALA A 346 -26.87 -34.98 -26.31
#